data_AF-A0A7D5YMN5-F1
#
_entry.id   AF-A0A7D5YMN5-F1
#
_cell.length_a   1.000
_cell.length_b   1.000
_cell.length_c   1.000
_cell.angle_alpha   90.00
_cell.angle_beta   90.00
_cell.angle_gamma   90.00
#
_symmetry.space_group_name_H-M   'P 1'
#
loop_
_entity.id
_entity.type
_entity.pdbx_description
1 polymer ?
#
loop_
_entity_poly.entity_id
_entity_poly.type
_entity_poly.pdbx_seq_one_letter_code
_entity_poly.pdbx_strand_id
1 'polypeptide(L)' 'MLSVADYQKKYDEITAIRQAAKGDWTIPNARKREIAHEYRAAYKELRAASAAAMAAAAQPSSTAPKKQE' A
#
# COMPACT_ATOMS: atom_id res chain seq x y z
N MET A 1 -12.33 5.77 2.55
CA MET A 1 -11.18 5.32 1.74
C MET A 1 -9.92 5.78 2.47
N LEU A 2 -9.06 4.87 2.93
CA LEU A 2 -7.77 5.27 3.52
C LEU A 2 -6.91 5.93 2.43
N SER A 3 -6.13 6.95 2.80
CA SER A 3 -5.23 7.62 1.86
C SER A 3 -4.05 6.71 1.54
N VAL A 4 -3.39 6.93 0.40
CA VAL A 4 -2.13 6.24 0.04
C VAL A 4 -1.10 6.38 1.16
N ALA A 5 -1.07 7.53 1.85
CA ALA A 5 -0.20 7.78 3.00
C ALA A 5 -0.51 6.86 4.20
N ASP A 6 -1.79 6.55 4.45
CA ASP A 6 -2.17 5.65 5.54
C ASP A 6 -1.78 4.21 5.23
N TYR A 7 -1.94 3.78 3.97
CA TYR A 7 -1.47 2.47 3.52
C TYR A 7 0.06 2.37 3.57
N GLN A 8 0.78 3.44 3.23
CA GLN A 8 2.24 3.51 3.35
C GLN A 8 2.68 3.35 4.81
N LYS A 9 2.05 4.08 5.73
CA LYS A 9 2.35 3.96 7.16
C LYS A 9 2.14 2.55 7.69
N LYS A 10 1.00 1.90 7.36
CA LYS A 10 0.74 0.49 7.72
C LYS A 10 1.78 -0.47 7.14
N TYR A 11 2.15 -0.25 5.89
CA TYR A 11 3.18 -1.06 5.22
C TYR A 11 4.55 -0.91 5.89
N ASP A 12 4.93 0.31 6.26
CA ASP A 12 6.20 0.60 6.94
C ASP A 12 6.24 -0.02 8.34
N GLU A 13 5.14 0.07 9.11
CA GLU A 13 5.00 -0.58 10.42
C GLU A 13 5.19 -2.10 10.32
N ILE A 14 4.51 -2.77 9.38
CA ILE A 14 4.64 -4.22 9.18
C ILE A 14 6.03 -4.59 8.65
N THR A 15 6.64 -3.72 7.84
CA THR A 15 8.01 -3.91 7.37
C THR A 15 9.01 -3.86 8.53
N ALA A 16 8.86 -2.92 9.46
CA ALA A 16 9.69 -2.85 10.67
C ALA A 16 9.54 -4.10 11.53
N ILE A 17 8.31 -4.57 11.75
CA ILE A 17 8.02 -5.81 12.48
C ILE A 17 8.67 -7.01 11.80
N ARG A 18 8.57 -7.11 10.47
CA ARG A 18 9.19 -8.19 9.69
C ARG A 18 10.72 -8.18 9.80
N GLN A 19 11.34 -7.01 9.77
CA GLN A 19 12.78 -6.89 9.88
C GLN A 19 13.26 -7.28 11.29
N ALA A 20 12.58 -6.79 12.33
CA ALA A 20 12.86 -7.20 13.71
C ALA A 20 12.71 -8.72 13.88
N ALA A 21 11.62 -9.29 13.35
CA ALA A 21 11.35 -10.72 13.46
C ALA A 21 12.29 -11.60 12.63
N LYS A 22 12.93 -11.07 11.59
CA LYS A 22 13.86 -11.83 10.75
C LYS A 22 15.12 -12.23 11.53
N GLY A 23 15.67 -11.31 12.31
CA GLY A 23 16.85 -11.51 13.15
C GLY A 23 16.57 -12.14 14.51
N ASP A 24 15.32 -12.11 14.96
CA ASP A 24 14.93 -12.66 16.25
C ASP A 24 14.70 -14.18 16.18
N TRP A 25 15.52 -14.94 16.91
CA TRP A 25 15.44 -16.39 17.00
C TRP A 25 14.42 -16.88 18.04
N THR A 26 13.91 -15.98 18.89
CA THR A 26 12.85 -16.29 19.86
C THR A 26 11.47 -16.34 19.22
N ILE A 27 11.31 -15.74 18.03
CA ILE A 27 10.04 -15.72 17.30
C ILE A 27 9.84 -17.04 16.54
N PRO A 28 8.73 -17.76 16.79
CA PRO A 28 8.41 -18.99 16.07
C PRO A 28 8.24 -18.77 14.56
N ASN A 29 8.63 -19.77 13.77
CA ASN A 29 8.46 -19.73 12.31
C ASN A 29 7.02 -19.52 11.87
N ALA A 30 6.03 -20.01 12.64
CA ALA A 30 4.62 -19.75 12.39
C ALA A 30 4.30 -18.25 12.43
N ARG A 31 4.78 -17.55 13.46
CA ARG A 31 4.60 -16.09 13.60
C ARG A 31 5.32 -15.32 12.50
N LYS A 32 6.51 -15.77 12.08
CA LYS A 32 7.22 -15.19 10.92
C LYS A 32 6.43 -15.34 9.62
N ARG A 33 5.69 -16.45 9.45
CA ARG A 33 4.79 -16.65 8.30
C ARG A 33 3.59 -15.71 8.36
N GLU A 34 2.96 -15.55 9.52
CA GLU A 34 1.86 -14.59 9.71
C GLU A 34 2.27 -13.17 9.33
N ILE A 35 3.42 -12.70 9.84
CA ILE A 35 3.97 -11.38 9.50
C ILE A 35 4.24 -11.26 7.99
N ALA A 36 4.70 -12.33 7.34
CA ALA A 36 4.90 -12.34 5.89
C ALA A 36 3.58 -12.26 5.09
N HIS A 37 2.50 -12.87 5.61
CA HIS A 37 1.17 -12.76 5.02
C HIS A 37 0.60 -11.34 5.19
N GLU A 38 0.71 -10.77 6.38
CA GLU A 38 0.31 -9.38 6.67
C GLU A 38 1.07 -8.39 5.79
N TYR A 39 2.38 -8.57 5.64
CA TYR A 39 3.22 -7.76 4.74
C TYR A 39 2.72 -7.81 3.29
N ARG A 40 2.39 -9.00 2.79
CA ARG A 40 1.86 -9.17 1.43
C ARG A 40 0.50 -8.52 1.25
N ALA A 41 -0.37 -8.58 2.25
CA ALA A 41 -1.67 -7.91 2.23
C ALA A 41 -1.50 -6.39 2.18
N ALA A 42 -0.72 -5.82 3.09
CA ALA A 42 -0.45 -4.38 3.15
C ALA A 42 0.20 -3.86 1.86
N TYR A 43 1.15 -4.61 1.27
CA TYR A 43 1.76 -4.25 0.00
C TYR A 43 0.75 -4.23 -1.15
N LYS A 44 -0.16 -5.21 -1.21
CA LYS A 44 -1.21 -5.25 -2.24
C LYS A 44 -2.16 -4.07 -2.10
N GLU A 45 -2.56 -3.74 -0.88
CA GLU A 45 -3.44 -2.59 -0.62
C GLU A 45 -2.76 -1.26 -0.99
N LEU A 46 -1.51 -1.09 -0.61
CA LEU A 46 -0.71 0.08 -0.99
C LEU A 46 -0.60 0.23 -2.50
N ARG A 47 -0.31 -0.87 -3.20
CA ARG A 47 -0.19 -0.87 -4.65
C ARG A 47 -1.53 -0.56 -5.32
N ALA A 48 -2.64 -1.10 -4.80
CA ALA A 48 -3.97 -0.79 -5.31
C ALA A 48 -4.34 0.69 -5.09
N ALA A 49 -4.07 1.22 -3.90
CA ALA A 49 -4.32 2.63 -3.58
C ALA A 49 -3.45 3.57 -4.43
N SER A 50 -2.15 3.24 -4.60
CA SER A 50 -1.23 4.00 -5.44
C SER A 50 -1.63 3.94 -6.91
N ALA A 51 -2.02 2.76 -7.42
CA ALA A 51 -2.52 2.61 -8.79
C ALA A 51 -3.83 3.39 -9.01
N ALA A 52 -4.75 3.38 -8.04
CA ALA A 52 -5.98 4.17 -8.10
C ALA A 52 -5.69 5.69 -8.09
N ALA A 53 -4.75 6.13 -7.25
CA ALA A 53 -4.32 7.53 -7.21
C ALA A 53 -3.65 7.97 -8.51
N MET A 54 -2.78 7.13 -9.10
CA MET A 54 -2.16 7.40 -10.39
C MET A 54 -3.20 7.39 -11.52
N ALA A 55 -4.15 6.45 -11.52
CA ALA A 55 -5.22 6.42 -12.50
C ALA A 55 -6.12 7.66 -12.40
N ALA A 56 -6.42 8.13 -11.18
CA ALA A 56 -7.15 9.37 -10.97
C ALA A 56 -6.37 10.61 -11.45
N ALA A 57 -5.06 10.66 -11.22
CA ALA A 57 -4.19 11.72 -11.71
C ALA A 57 -3.98 11.69 -13.23
N ALA A 58 -4.06 10.50 -13.84
CA ALA A 58 -3.90 10.30 -15.28
C ALA A 58 -5.17 10.56 -16.08
N GLN A 59 -6.33 10.80 -15.45
CA GLN A 59 -7.50 11.27 -16.18
C GLN A 59 -7.25 12.72 -16.62
N PRO A 60 -7.07 12.98 -17.93
CA PRO A 60 -7.00 14.36 -18.38
C PRO A 60 -8.39 14.95 -18.17
N SER A 61 -8.42 16.10 -17.49
CA SER A 61 -9.59 16.96 -17.45
C SER A 61 -9.96 17.36 -18.87
N SER A 62 -10.82 16.57 -19.53
CA SER A 62 -11.60 17.00 -20.68
C SER A 62 -12.67 17.99 -20.22
N THR A 63 -12.24 19.12 -19.67
CA THR A 63 -13.01 20.37 -19.63
C THR A 63 -12.44 21.29 -20.69
N ALA A 64 -12.51 20.85 -21.96
CA ALA A 64 -12.56 21.79 -23.07
C ALA A 64 -14.01 22.28 -23.14
N PRO A 65 -14.31 23.57 -22.84
CA PRO A 65 -15.63 24.09 -23.11
C PRO A 65 -15.81 24.07 -24.63
N LYS A 66 -16.71 23.20 -25.11
CA LYS A 66 -17.20 23.29 -26.49
C LYS A 66 -17.84 24.67 -26.64
N LYS A 67 -17.15 25.57 -27.34
CA LYS A 67 -17.75 26.76 -27.95
C LYS A 67 -18.87 26.24 -28.87
N GLN A 68 -20.12 26.47 -28.48
CA GLN A 68 -21.28 26.35 -29.36
C GLN A 68 -21.25 27.58 -30.27
N GLU A 69 -21.23 27.32 -31.58
CA GLU A 69 -21.50 28.30 -32.63
C GLU A 69 -22.97 28.19 -33.04
#